data_AF-A0A917QUD0-F1
#
_entry.id   AF-A0A917QUD0-F1
#
_cell.length_a   1.000
_cell.length_b   1.000
_cell.length_c   1.000
_cell.angle_alpha   90.00
_cell.angle_beta   90.00
_cell.angle_gamma   90.00
#
_symmetry.space_group_name_H-M   'P 1'
#
loop_
_entity.id
_entity.type
_entity.pdbx_description
1 polymer ?
#
loop_
_entity_poly.entity_id
_entity_poly.type
_entity_poly.pdbx_seq_one_letter_code
_entity_poly.pdbx_strand_id
1 'polypeptide(L)'
;MIAKMIVESALEALTPTAPPTGGVNTAGLAEFLRRFFAPLFLVVVSVVAIFFLFTREITRFVQFIILAVAIGVIFYVPNVIEVTARAIAGALGIR
;
A
#
# COMPACT_ATOMS: atom_id res chain seq x y z
N MET A 1 30.49 -5.21 61.28
CA MET A 1 30.17 -3.91 60.65
C MET A 1 31.09 -3.57 59.49
N ILE A 2 32.43 -3.60 59.66
CA ILE A 2 33.40 -3.26 58.60
C ILE A 2 33.25 -4.14 57.33
N ALA A 3 33.05 -5.45 57.50
CA ALA A 3 32.85 -6.36 56.36
C ALA A 3 31.60 -6.04 55.52
N LYS A 4 30.51 -5.57 56.15
CA LYS A 4 29.27 -5.18 55.46
C LYS A 4 29.49 -3.94 54.59
N MET A 5 30.22 -2.96 55.13
CA MET A 5 30.57 -1.72 54.43
C MET A 5 31.44 -1.97 53.19
N ILE A 6 32.39 -2.89 53.28
CA ILE A 6 33.25 -3.28 52.14
C ILE A 6 32.43 -3.98 51.06
N VAL A 7 31.53 -4.88 51.45
CA VAL A 7 30.67 -5.60 50.52
C VAL A 7 29.69 -4.65 49.81
N GLU A 8 29.09 -3.70 50.52
CA GLU A 8 28.17 -2.71 49.94
C GLU A 8 28.90 -1.79 48.94
N SER A 9 30.10 -1.31 49.26
CA SER A 9 30.90 -0.49 48.34
C SER A 9 31.36 -1.27 47.10
N ALA A 10 31.75 -2.54 47.25
CA ALA A 10 32.10 -3.40 46.13
C ALA A 10 30.89 -3.69 45.23
N LEU A 11 29.70 -3.86 45.83
CA LEU A 11 28.47 -4.10 45.08
C LEU A 11 28.05 -2.85 44.30
N GLU A 12 28.23 -1.66 44.87
CA GLU A 12 27.97 -0.38 44.22
C GLU A 12 28.93 -0.12 43.05
N ALA A 13 30.20 -0.48 43.18
CA ALA A 13 31.19 -0.42 42.09
C ALA A 13 30.88 -1.37 40.92
N LEU A 14 30.12 -2.44 41.19
CA LEU A 14 29.66 -3.41 40.20
C LEU A 14 28.26 -3.07 39.65
N THR A 15 27.60 -2.01 40.14
CA THR A 15 26.34 -1.57 39.55
C THR A 15 26.60 -1.00 38.16
N PRO A 16 25.92 -1.49 37.11
CA PRO A 16 26.03 -0.91 35.78
C PRO A 16 25.56 0.54 35.84
N THR A 17 26.50 1.48 35.73
CA THR A 17 26.13 2.88 35.45
C THR A 17 25.45 2.89 34.09
N ALA A 18 24.19 3.34 34.07
CA ALA A 18 23.47 3.53 32.82
C ALA A 18 24.35 4.38 31.88
N PRO A 19 24.53 3.98 30.60
CA PRO A 19 25.30 4.78 29.67
C PRO A 19 24.75 6.20 29.67
N PRO A 20 25.63 7.23 29.53
CA PRO A 20 25.20 8.62 29.58
C PRO A 20 24.02 8.80 28.64
N THR A 21 22.89 9.29 29.17
CA THR A 21 21.63 9.54 28.44
C THR A 21 21.75 10.66 27.39
N GLY A 22 22.98 11.06 27.04
CA GLY A 22 23.29 11.91 25.90
C GLY A 22 23.24 11.11 24.59
N GLY A 23 22.04 10.64 24.22
CA GLY A 23 21.80 10.16 22.86
C GLY A 23 22.10 11.28 21.84
N VAL A 24 22.49 10.89 20.63
CA VAL A 24 22.73 11.84 19.53
C VAL A 24 21.53 12.80 19.42
N ASN A 25 21.79 14.11 19.49
CA ASN A 25 20.73 15.11 19.43
C ASN A 25 20.16 15.16 18.00
N THR A 26 19.03 14.48 17.81
CA THR A 26 18.31 14.42 16.53
C THR A 26 17.22 15.47 16.41
N ALA A 27 17.11 16.42 17.34
CA ALA A 27 16.01 17.38 17.38
C ALA A 27 15.94 18.24 16.10
N GLY A 28 17.10 18.72 15.62
CA GLY A 28 17.18 19.48 14.38
C GLY A 28 16.82 18.66 13.14
N LEU A 29 17.23 17.39 13.10
CA LEU A 29 16.88 16.47 12.01
C LEU A 29 15.38 16.15 12.02
N ALA A 30 14.80 15.90 13.19
CA ALA A 30 13.37 15.63 13.34
C ALA A 30 12.52 16.83 12.91
N GLU A 31 12.94 18.06 13.26
CA GLU A 31 12.26 19.28 12.85
C GLU A 31 12.36 19.51 11.35
N PHE A 32 13.54 19.27 10.75
CA PHE A 32 13.72 19.33 9.30
C PHE A 32 12.82 18.33 8.57
N LEU A 33 12.81 17.06 9.01
CA LEU A 33 11.96 16.03 8.42
C LEU A 33 10.48 16.37 8.56
N ARG A 34 10.03 16.88 9.71
CA ARG A 34 8.63 17.32 9.87
C ARG A 34 8.25 18.48 8.96
N ARG A 35 9.09 19.52 8.89
CA ARG A 35 8.77 20.70 8.08
C ARG A 35 8.83 20.44 6.58
N PHE A 36 9.72 19.56 6.15
CA PHE A 36 9.96 19.34 4.73
C PHE A 36 9.24 18.09 4.19
N PHE A 37 9.40 16.94 4.86
CA PHE A 37 8.90 15.67 4.36
C PHE A 37 7.39 15.52 4.58
N ALA A 38 6.86 15.98 5.72
CA ALA A 38 5.43 15.79 6.03
C ALA A 38 4.49 16.49 5.02
N PRO A 39 4.69 17.77 4.64
CA PRO A 39 3.84 18.41 3.63
C PRO A 39 3.93 17.74 2.27
N LEU A 40 5.14 17.38 1.83
CA LEU A 40 5.38 16.76 0.53
C LEU A 40 4.71 15.37 0.46
N PHE A 41 4.86 14.58 1.52
CA PHE A 41 4.20 13.28 1.64
C PHE A 41 2.67 13.41 1.59
N LEU A 42 2.09 14.32 2.37
CA LEU A 42 0.63 14.51 2.39
C LEU A 42 0.09 14.94 1.03
N VAL A 43 0.77 15.85 0.32
CA VAL A 43 0.34 16.26 -1.02
C VAL A 43 0.34 15.07 -1.97
N VAL A 44 1.45 14.32 -2.06
CA VAL A 44 1.54 13.17 -2.98
C VAL A 44 0.51 12.09 -2.62
N VAL A 45 0.39 11.73 -1.34
CA VAL A 45 -0.57 10.73 -0.89
C VAL A 45 -2.01 11.19 -1.12
N SER A 46 -2.32 12.48 -0.96
CA SER A 46 -3.66 13.00 -1.23
C SER A 46 -4.06 12.81 -2.70
N VAL A 47 -3.15 13.09 -3.64
CA VAL A 47 -3.39 12.89 -5.07
C VAL A 47 -3.60 11.40 -5.37
N VAL A 48 -2.71 10.54 -4.88
CA VAL A 48 -2.84 9.08 -5.07
C VAL A 48 -4.13 8.55 -4.43
N ALA A 49 -4.51 9.03 -3.25
CA ALA A 49 -5.74 8.64 -2.57
C ALA A 49 -7.00 9.03 -3.36
N ILE A 50 -7.01 10.22 -3.98
CA ILE A 50 -8.08 10.66 -4.87
C ILE A 50 -8.19 9.74 -6.09
N PHE A 51 -7.07 9.47 -6.78
CA PHE A 51 -7.07 8.53 -7.90
C PHE A 51 -7.54 7.14 -7.49
N PHE A 52 -7.10 6.65 -6.33
CA PHE A 52 -7.49 5.35 -5.81
C PHE A 52 -8.99 5.26 -5.49
N LEU A 53 -9.55 6.31 -4.88
CA LEU A 53 -10.98 6.43 -4.60
C LEU A 53 -11.81 6.32 -5.89
N PHE A 54 -11.44 7.08 -6.93
CA PHE A 54 -12.16 7.05 -8.19
C PHE A 54 -11.95 5.75 -8.98
N THR A 55 -10.76 5.16 -8.92
CA THR A 55 -10.43 3.94 -9.68
C THR A 55 -11.30 2.75 -9.27
N ARG A 56 -11.62 2.58 -7.98
CA ARG A 56 -12.44 1.45 -7.49
C ARG A 56 -13.88 1.51 -8.01
N GLU A 57 -14.47 2.69 -8.07
CA GLU A 57 -15.86 2.84 -8.53
C GLU A 57 -15.94 2.85 -10.06
N ILE A 58 -15.00 3.52 -10.73
CA ILE A 58 -14.95 3.59 -12.20
C ILE A 58 -14.73 2.20 -12.80
N THR A 59 -13.85 1.37 -12.24
CA THR A 59 -13.62 0.02 -12.78
C THR A 59 -14.87 -0.86 -12.72
N ARG A 60 -15.65 -0.79 -11.63
CA ARG A 60 -16.94 -1.49 -11.52
C ARG A 60 -17.97 -0.96 -12.52
N PHE A 61 -18.05 0.36 -12.68
CA PHE A 61 -18.94 0.99 -13.65
C PHE A 61 -18.57 0.61 -15.10
N VAL A 62 -17.28 0.63 -15.43
CA VAL A 62 -16.77 0.22 -16.75
C VAL A 62 -17.08 -1.25 -17.02
N GLN A 63 -16.94 -2.14 -16.03
CA GLN A 63 -17.34 -3.54 -16.18
C GLN A 63 -18.83 -3.68 -16.53
N PHE A 64 -19.69 -2.90 -15.88
CA PHE A 64 -21.12 -2.90 -16.17
C PHE A 64 -21.42 -2.40 -17.60
N ILE A 65 -20.78 -1.32 -18.03
CA ILE A 65 -20.89 -0.81 -19.40
C ILE A 65 -20.42 -1.86 -20.41
N ILE A 66 -19.26 -2.47 -20.19
CA ILE A 66 -18.72 -3.50 -21.08
C ILE A 66 -19.71 -4.65 -21.21
N LEU A 67 -20.28 -5.12 -20.09
CA LEU A 67 -21.27 -6.19 -20.12
C LEU A 67 -22.53 -5.78 -20.89
N ALA A 68 -23.07 -4.58 -20.62
CA ALA A 68 -24.25 -4.06 -21.30
C ALA A 68 -24.02 -3.95 -22.82
N VAL A 69 -22.87 -3.42 -23.24
CA VAL A 69 -22.48 -3.32 -24.64
C VAL A 69 -22.29 -4.71 -25.26
N ALA A 70 -21.65 -5.65 -24.57
CA ALA A 70 -21.44 -7.01 -25.07
C ALA A 70 -22.78 -7.72 -25.33
N ILE A 71 -23.73 -7.64 -24.40
CA ILE A 71 -25.09 -8.17 -24.58
C ILE A 71 -25.79 -7.45 -25.74
N GLY A 72 -25.71 -6.12 -25.79
CA GLY A 72 -26.26 -5.34 -26.90
C GLY A 72 -25.75 -5.81 -28.25
N VAL A 73 -24.43 -5.99 -28.40
CA VAL A 73 -23.81 -6.43 -29.65
C VAL A 73 -24.23 -7.85 -30.01
N ILE A 74 -24.17 -8.80 -29.07
CA ILE A 74 -24.49 -10.22 -29.36
C ILE A 74 -25.94 -10.40 -29.82
N PHE A 75 -26.89 -9.68 -29.20
CA PHE A 75 -28.31 -9.89 -29.47
C PHE A 75 -28.92 -8.96 -30.52
N TYR A 76 -28.39 -7.74 -30.70
CA TYR A 76 -28.94 -6.77 -31.64
C TYR A 76 -28.15 -6.62 -32.95
N VAL A 77 -26.86 -6.98 -32.99
CA VAL A 77 -26.12 -6.91 -34.24
C VAL A 77 -26.38 -8.20 -35.04
N PRO A 78 -26.93 -8.10 -36.26
CA PRO A 78 -27.22 -9.27 -37.07
C PRO A 78 -25.92 -10.01 -37.43
N ASN A 79 -26.03 -11.34 -37.58
CA ASN A 79 -24.94 -12.24 -37.99
C ASN A 79 -23.80 -12.46 -36.98
N VAL A 80 -23.79 -11.81 -35.80
CA VAL A 80 -22.74 -12.04 -34.79
C VAL A 80 -22.71 -13.50 -34.35
N ILE A 81 -23.87 -14.06 -34.01
CA ILE A 81 -24.00 -15.45 -33.56
C ILE A 81 -23.56 -16.43 -34.66
N GLU A 82 -23.90 -16.14 -35.92
CA GLU A 82 -23.56 -17.00 -37.05
C GLU A 82 -22.05 -17.00 -37.33
N VAL A 83 -21.40 -15.82 -37.32
CA VAL A 83 -19.95 -15.71 -37.53
C VAL A 83 -19.19 -16.39 -36.41
N THR A 84 -19.61 -16.20 -35.16
CA THR A 84 -19.00 -16.88 -34.00
C THR A 84 -19.18 -18.39 -34.09
N ALA A 85 -20.37 -18.87 -34.45
CA ALA A 85 -20.64 -20.30 -34.60
C ALA A 85 -19.81 -20.92 -35.74
N ARG A 86 -19.71 -20.26 -36.89
CA ARG A 86 -18.87 -20.71 -38.02
C ARG A 86 -17.40 -20.73 -37.65
N ALA A 87 -16.91 -19.73 -36.91
CA ALA A 87 -15.53 -19.68 -36.45
C ALA A 87 -15.20 -20.83 -35.48
N ILE A 88 -16.10 -21.11 -34.54
CA ILE A 88 -15.95 -22.23 -33.60
C ILE A 88 -16.02 -23.57 -34.34
N ALA A 89 -17.01 -23.77 -35.22
CA ALA A 89 -17.16 -24.99 -36.02
C ALA A 89 -15.91 -25.24 -36.87
N GLY A 90 -15.39 -24.21 -37.53
CA GLY A 90 -14.15 -24.28 -38.31
C GLY A 90 -12.93 -24.65 -37.46
N ALA A 91 -12.80 -24.07 -36.26
CA ALA A 91 -11.72 -24.41 -35.32
C ALA A 91 -11.83 -25.85 -34.78
N LEU A 92 -13.05 -26.36 -34.64
CA LEU A 92 -13.33 -27.73 -34.22
C LEU A 92 -13.26 -28.75 -35.38
N GLY A 93 -12.99 -28.30 -36.61
CA GLY A 93 -12.95 -29.15 -37.80
C GLY A 93 -14.33 -29.65 -38.25
N ILE A 94 -15.39 -29.08 -37.70
CA ILE A 94 -16.78 -29.37 -38.07
C ILE A 94 -17.10 -28.45 -39.25
N ARG A 95 -17.26 -29.04 -40.44
CA ARG A 95 -17.64 -28.32 -41.66
C ARG A 95 -19.14 -28.37 -41.88
#